data_AF-A0AAU2N7N8-F1
#
_entry.id   AF-A0AAU2N7N8-F1
#
_cell.length_a   1.000
_cell.length_b   1.000
_cell.length_c   1.000
_cell.angle_alpha   90.00
_cell.angle_beta   90.00
_cell.angle_gamma   90.00
#
_symmetry.space_group_name_H-M   'P 1'
#
loop_
_entity.id
_entity.type
_entity.pdbx_description
1 polymer ?
#
loop_
_entity_poly.entity_id
_entity_poly.type
_entity_poly.pdbx_seq_one_letter_code
_entity_poly.pdbx_strand_id
1 'polypeptide(L)'
;MSTDNMSMGKRVLREIGMVARDAAKESVLATYRQEYELGFDDAAQTCLGVLSEAADELRAKMKSGNLSKQEQPLLARLEELKEEMGERLQSAWEAEPAGEALPQPSVSRRQQNRLP
;
A
#
# COMPACT_ATOMS: atom_id res chain seq x y z
N MET A 1 23.71 -22.86 42.27
CA MET A 1 22.89 -23.36 41.16
C MET A 1 21.48 -23.58 41.68
N SER A 2 20.50 -22.79 41.24
CA SER A 2 19.08 -23.03 41.54
C SER A 2 18.30 -22.75 40.27
N THR A 3 17.96 -23.81 39.56
CA THR A 3 17.00 -23.77 38.46
C THR A 3 15.61 -23.95 39.04
N ASP A 4 14.89 -22.83 39.05
CA ASP A 4 13.44 -22.65 38.97
C ASP A 4 12.55 -23.90 39.01
N ASN A 5 11.92 -24.14 40.16
CA ASN A 5 10.64 -24.84 40.23
C ASN A 5 9.51 -23.87 39.82
N MET A 6 9.36 -23.61 38.52
CA MET A 6 8.14 -22.95 38.02
C MET A 6 6.95 -23.90 38.13
N SER A 7 5.88 -23.50 38.83
CA SER A 7 4.63 -24.28 38.84
C SER A 7 4.03 -24.35 37.44
N MET A 8 3.45 -25.50 37.08
CA MET A 8 2.82 -25.73 35.77
C MET A 8 1.85 -24.60 35.39
N GLY A 9 1.09 -24.07 36.35
CA GLY A 9 0.16 -22.96 36.10
C GLY A 9 0.83 -21.67 35.60
N LYS A 10 2.05 -21.36 36.06
CA LYS A 10 2.80 -20.18 35.58
C LYS A 10 3.36 -20.37 34.17
N ARG A 11 3.68 -21.61 33.78
CA ARG A 11 4.11 -21.93 32.41
C ARG A 11 2.96 -21.80 31.43
N VAL A 12 1.80 -22.37 31.76
CA VAL A 12 0.58 -22.28 30.94
C VAL A 12 0.15 -20.82 30.75
N LEU A 13 0.17 -19.99 31.80
CA LEU A 13 -0.12 -18.56 31.68
C LEU A 13 0.86 -17.81 30.77
N ARG A 14 2.15 -18.18 30.81
CA ARG A 14 3.17 -17.58 29.92
C ARG A 14 2.93 -17.99 28.46
N GLU A 15 2.64 -19.26 28.20
CA GLU A 15 2.34 -19.77 26.85
C GLU A 15 1.10 -19.09 26.27
N ILE A 16 0.01 -18.99 27.06
CA ILE A 16 -1.20 -18.25 26.65
C ILE A 16 -0.86 -16.78 26.35
N GLY A 17 -0.03 -16.14 27.17
CA GLY A 17 0.40 -14.76 26.93
C GLY A 17 1.26 -14.58 25.67
N MET A 18 2.04 -15.59 25.29
CA MET A 18 2.79 -15.58 24.03
C MET A 18 1.87 -15.74 22.84
N VAL A 19 0.96 -16.72 22.87
CA VAL A 19 -0.03 -16.94 21.80
C VAL A 19 -0.91 -15.70 21.59
N ALA A 20 -1.38 -15.07 22.67
CA ALA A 20 -2.18 -13.85 22.57
C ALA A 20 -1.39 -12.67 21.97
N ARG A 21 -0.10 -12.55 22.30
CA ARG A 21 0.78 -11.53 21.71
C ARG A 21 1.00 -11.76 20.22
N ASP A 22 1.25 -13.00 19.82
CA ASP A 22 1.52 -13.34 18.42
C ASP A 22 0.25 -13.16 17.58
N ALA A 23 -0.91 -13.58 18.10
CA ALA A 23 -2.20 -13.31 17.47
C ALA A 23 -2.49 -11.81 17.32
N ALA A 24 -2.15 -10.99 18.33
CA ALA A 24 -2.31 -9.54 18.25
C ALA A 24 -1.39 -8.91 17.19
N LYS A 25 -0.14 -9.37 17.07
CA LYS A 25 0.79 -8.92 16.03
C LYS A 25 0.27 -9.29 14.64
N GLU A 26 -0.17 -10.52 14.47
CA GLU A 26 -0.69 -11.03 13.20
C GLU A 26 -1.96 -10.26 12.79
N SER A 27 -2.86 -9.98 13.73
CA SER A 27 -4.04 -9.16 13.48
C SER A 27 -3.67 -7.74 13.04
N VAL A 28 -2.70 -7.09 13.69
CA VAL A 28 -2.26 -5.75 13.31
C VAL A 28 -1.61 -5.75 11.91
N LEU A 29 -0.80 -6.77 11.61
CA LEU A 29 -0.20 -6.93 10.28
C LEU A 29 -1.26 -7.16 9.20
N ALA A 30 -2.29 -7.95 9.50
CA ALA A 30 -3.40 -8.20 8.58
C ALA A 30 -4.20 -6.92 8.29
N THR A 31 -4.55 -6.14 9.32
CA THR A 31 -5.23 -4.85 9.15
C THR A 31 -4.38 -3.86 8.36
N TYR A 32 -3.08 -3.75 8.69
CA TYR A 32 -2.17 -2.86 7.97
C TYR A 32 -2.04 -3.23 6.50
N ARG A 33 -1.91 -4.53 6.19
CA ARG A 33 -1.85 -5.02 4.81
C ARG A 33 -3.13 -4.67 4.05
N GLN A 34 -4.30 -4.85 4.67
CA GLN A 34 -5.58 -4.52 4.07
C GLN A 34 -5.73 -3.02 3.77
N GLU A 35 -5.37 -2.15 4.72
CA GLU A 35 -5.42 -0.70 4.51
C GLU A 35 -4.42 -0.25 3.43
N TYR A 36 -3.24 -0.85 3.39
CA TYR A 36 -2.24 -0.59 2.35
C TYR A 36 -2.73 -1.03 0.96
N GLU A 37 -3.34 -2.21 0.85
CA GLU A 37 -3.94 -2.72 -0.40
C GLU A 37 -5.01 -1.79 -0.94
N LEU A 38 -5.96 -1.39 -0.09
CA LEU A 38 -7.01 -0.45 -0.47
C LEU A 38 -6.45 0.90 -0.93
N GLY A 39 -5.49 1.45 -0.19
CA GLY A 39 -4.87 2.73 -0.54
C GLY A 39 -4.04 2.68 -1.83
N PHE A 40 -3.37 1.55 -2.08
CA PHE A 40 -2.62 1.32 -3.32
C PHE A 40 -3.56 1.21 -4.51
N ASP A 41 -4.63 0.42 -4.40
CA ASP A 41 -5.63 0.24 -5.45
C ASP A 41 -6.32 1.55 -5.81
N ASP A 42 -6.75 2.35 -4.82
CA ASP A 42 -7.38 3.65 -5.05
C ASP A 42 -6.44 4.60 -5.82
N ALA A 43 -5.15 4.65 -5.45
CA ALA A 43 -4.16 5.48 -6.10
C ALA A 43 -3.84 4.99 -7.53
N ALA A 44 -3.72 3.68 -7.72
CA ALA A 44 -3.52 3.04 -9.02
C ALA A 44 -4.68 3.33 -9.98
N GLN A 45 -5.92 3.14 -9.51
CA GLN A 45 -7.12 3.41 -10.28
C GLN A 45 -7.24 4.89 -10.65
N THR A 46 -6.91 5.80 -9.74
CA THR A 46 -6.92 7.24 -10.04
C THR A 46 -5.94 7.57 -11.18
N CYS A 47 -4.72 7.06 -11.12
CA CYS A 47 -3.71 7.30 -12.17
C CYS A 47 -4.15 6.76 -13.53
N LEU A 48 -4.67 5.54 -13.57
CA LEU A 48 -5.17 4.92 -14.80
C LEU A 48 -6.44 5.59 -15.32
N GLY A 49 -7.29 6.11 -14.42
CA GLY A 49 -8.50 6.85 -14.73
C GLY A 49 -8.20 8.12 -15.52
N VAL A 50 -7.27 8.95 -15.05
CA VAL A 50 -6.86 10.19 -15.74
C VAL A 50 -6.36 9.91 -17.17
N LEU A 51 -5.56 8.85 -17.35
CA LEU A 51 -5.08 8.45 -18.68
C LEU A 51 -6.21 7.95 -19.58
N SER A 52 -7.17 7.22 -19.01
CA SER A 52 -8.31 6.69 -19.74
C SER A 52 -9.28 7.80 -20.16
N GLU A 53 -9.56 8.77 -19.28
CA GLU A 53 -10.39 9.94 -19.59
C GLU A 53 -9.79 10.74 -20.76
N ALA A 54 -8.49 11.03 -20.71
CA ALA A 54 -7.80 11.73 -21.79
C ALA A 54 -7.86 10.95 -23.13
N ALA A 55 -7.69 9.62 -23.08
CA ALA A 55 -7.80 8.77 -24.26
C ALA A 55 -9.24 8.74 -24.82
N ASP A 56 -10.25 8.69 -23.96
CA ASP A 56 -11.65 8.67 -24.37
C ASP A 56 -12.11 10.01 -24.95
N GLU A 57 -11.64 11.14 -24.44
CA GLU A 57 -11.89 12.46 -25.04
C GLU A 57 -11.34 12.56 -26.47
N LEU A 58 -10.09 12.10 -26.67
CA LEU A 58 -9.47 12.03 -27.99
C LEU A 58 -10.23 11.05 -28.91
N ARG A 59 -10.62 9.89 -28.40
CA ARG A 59 -11.40 8.90 -29.17
C ARG A 59 -12.79 9.43 -29.53
N ALA A 60 -13.42 10.23 -28.67
CA ALA A 60 -14.69 10.90 -28.95
C ALA A 60 -14.54 11.95 -30.06
N LYS A 61 -13.49 12.78 -30.01
CA LYS A 61 -13.14 13.72 -31.11
C LYS A 61 -12.85 13.00 -32.42
N MET A 62 -12.27 11.79 -32.37
CA MET A 62 -12.04 10.95 -33.56
C MET A 62 -13.37 10.55 -34.21
N LYS A 63 -14.31 10.07 -33.41
CA LYS A 63 -15.65 9.68 -33.86
C LYS A 63 -16.45 10.87 -34.42
N SER A 64 -16.21 12.07 -33.90
CA SER A 64 -16.85 13.29 -34.40
C SER A 64 -16.15 13.90 -35.64
N GLY A 65 -15.09 13.26 -36.16
CA GLY A 65 -14.36 13.73 -37.34
C GLY A 65 -13.47 14.96 -37.12
N ASN A 66 -13.23 15.35 -35.86
CA ASN A 66 -12.53 16.59 -35.50
C ASN A 66 -11.07 16.36 -35.07
N LEU A 67 -10.53 15.15 -35.23
CA LEU A 67 -9.16 14.86 -34.81
C LEU A 67 -8.15 15.48 -35.77
N SER A 68 -7.26 16.31 -35.24
CA SER A 68 -6.12 16.84 -35.98
C SER A 68 -5.05 15.77 -36.22
N LYS A 69 -4.19 15.99 -37.23
CA LYS A 69 -3.02 15.12 -37.50
C LYS A 69 -2.02 15.05 -36.34
N GLN A 70 -2.06 16.01 -35.41
CA GLN A 70 -1.23 16.03 -34.21
C GLN A 70 -1.85 15.24 -33.06
N GLU A 71 -3.17 15.06 -33.02
CA GLU A 71 -3.89 14.34 -31.97
C GLU A 71 -3.88 12.81 -32.18
N GLN A 72 -3.71 12.32 -33.41
CA GLN A 72 -3.57 10.88 -33.71
C GLN A 72 -2.38 10.21 -32.99
N PRO A 73 -1.14 10.73 -33.08
CA PRO A 73 0.00 10.16 -32.36
C PRO A 73 -0.13 10.34 -30.84
N LEU A 74 -0.84 11.38 -30.37
CA LEU A 74 -1.09 11.59 -28.94
C LEU A 74 -1.99 10.50 -28.35
N LEU A 75 -3.00 10.04 -29.09
CA LEU A 75 -3.85 8.92 -28.67
C LEU A 75 -3.05 7.63 -28.52
N ALA A 76 -2.20 7.28 -29.51
CA ALA A 76 -1.34 6.11 -29.42
C ALA A 76 -0.37 6.20 -28.22
N ARG A 77 0.21 7.39 -27.99
CA ARG A 77 1.12 7.61 -26.86
C ARG A 77 0.43 7.51 -25.50
N LEU A 78 -0.84 7.90 -25.40
CA LEU A 78 -1.62 7.76 -24.17
C LEU A 78 -1.95 6.30 -23.86
N GLU A 79 -2.26 5.49 -24.89
CA GLU A 79 -2.48 4.05 -24.72
C GLU A 79 -1.21 3.35 -24.24
N GLU A 80 -0.05 3.63 -24.86
CA GLU A 80 1.26 3.14 -24.39
C GLU A 80 1.55 3.56 -22.94
N LEU A 81 1.32 4.83 -22.60
CA LEU A 81 1.57 5.34 -21.26
C LEU A 81 0.69 4.67 -20.20
N LYS A 82 -0.55 4.32 -20.58
CA LYS A 82 -1.46 3.58 -19.69
C LYS A 82 -0.96 2.17 -19.42
N GLU A 83 -0.48 1.48 -20.45
CA GLU A 83 0.12 0.15 -20.31
C GLU A 83 1.39 0.20 -19.46
N GLU A 84 2.31 1.13 -19.75
CA GLU A 84 3.54 1.33 -18.99
C GLU A 84 3.26 1.67 -17.51
N MET A 85 2.23 2.48 -17.25
CA MET A 85 1.81 2.79 -15.88
C MET A 85 1.26 1.54 -15.17
N GLY A 86 0.46 0.72 -15.87
CA GLY A 86 -0.04 -0.54 -15.35
C GLY A 86 1.09 -1.51 -14.95
N GLU A 87 2.07 -1.69 -15.82
CA GLU A 87 3.24 -2.54 -15.56
C GLU A 87 4.07 -2.05 -14.37
N ARG A 88 4.29 -0.73 -14.28
CA ARG A 88 5.02 -0.12 -13.15
C ARG A 88 4.28 -0.27 -11.83
N LEU A 89 2.96 -0.12 -11.83
CA LEU A 89 2.12 -0.33 -10.65
C LEU A 89 2.17 -1.79 -10.22
N GLN A 90 2.01 -2.74 -11.15
CA GLN A 90 2.14 -4.17 -10.84
C GLN A 90 3.52 -4.50 -10.27
N SER A 91 4.59 -3.97 -10.88
CA SER A 91 5.97 -4.17 -10.40
C SER A 91 6.18 -3.58 -9.00
N ALA A 92 5.58 -2.42 -8.71
CA ALA A 92 5.65 -1.80 -7.39
C ALA A 92 4.87 -2.57 -6.31
N TRP A 93 3.79 -3.25 -6.70
CA TRP A 93 3.01 -4.11 -5.82
C TRP A 93 3.73 -5.44 -5.53
N GLU A 94 4.35 -6.04 -6.55
CA GLU A 94 5.10 -7.29 -6.44
C GLU A 94 6.48 -7.13 -5.79
N ALA A 95 7.03 -5.91 -5.77
CA ALA A 95 8.27 -5.61 -5.07
C ALA A 95 8.09 -5.88 -3.57
N GLU A 96 8.79 -6.89 -3.06
CA GLU A 96 8.89 -7.20 -1.63
C GLU A 96 9.15 -5.91 -0.84
N PRO A 97 8.27 -5.53 0.11
CA PRO A 97 8.52 -4.38 0.95
C PRO A 97 9.81 -4.66 1.71
N ALA A 98 10.82 -3.82 1.50
CA ALA A 98 12.14 -4.00 2.08
C ALA A 98 12.07 -4.09 3.61
N GLY A 99 11.97 -5.31 4.13
CA GLY A 99 12.00 -5.64 5.54
C GLY A 99 10.71 -5.26 6.30
N GLU A 100 10.22 -6.22 7.06
CA GLU A 100 9.19 -6.09 8.10
C GLU A 100 9.58 -5.03 9.15
N ALA A 101 9.41 -3.76 8.83
CA ALA A 101 9.32 -2.70 9.81
C ALA A 101 7.93 -2.10 9.66
N LEU A 102 6.99 -2.57 10.49
CA LEU A 102 5.76 -1.83 10.73
C LEU A 102 6.13 -0.35 10.88
N PRO A 103 5.50 0.57 10.13
CA PRO A 103 5.77 1.99 10.28
C PRO A 103 5.58 2.32 11.76
N GLN A 104 6.67 2.69 12.44
CA GLN A 104 6.56 3.05 13.84
C GLN A 104 5.62 4.25 13.90
N PRO A 105 4.58 4.21 14.75
CA PRO A 105 3.74 5.37 14.96
C PRO A 105 4.69 6.51 15.31
N SER A 106 4.69 7.55 14.49
CA SER A 106 5.53 8.72 14.64
C SER A 106 5.20 9.32 16.00
N VAL A 107 6.00 8.96 17.00
CA VAL A 107 5.85 9.45 18.37
C VAL A 107 6.09 10.94 18.24
N SER A 108 4.99 11.68 18.22
CA SER A 108 5.01 13.13 18.11
C SER A 108 5.95 13.63 19.21
N ARG A 109 7.07 14.22 18.78
CA ARG A 109 8.05 14.96 19.56
C ARG A 109 7.35 16.16 20.25
N ARG A 110 6.44 15.86 21.17
CA ARG A 110 5.62 16.83 21.93
C ARG A 110 5.92 16.76 23.43
N GLN A 111 7.06 16.19 23.81
CA GLN A 111 7.60 16.22 25.18
C GLN A 111 9.03 16.81 25.27
N GLN A 112 9.45 17.63 24.30
CA GLN A 112 10.78 18.26 24.37
C GLN A 112 10.79 19.75 24.73
N ASN A 113 9.66 20.40 24.94
CA ASN A 113 9.64 21.78 25.41
C ASN A 113 8.58 22.01 26.50
N ARG A 114 9.00 21.86 27.76
CA ARG A 114 8.71 22.83 28.84
C ARG A 114 9.66 22.58 30.01
N LEU A 115 10.80 23.27 29.95
CA LEU A 115 11.53 23.82 31.10
C LEU A 115 10.69 24.96 31.73
N PRO A 116 10.97 25.42 32.96
CA PRO A 116 12.22 25.29 33.74
C PRO A 116 12.21 24.25 34.86
#